data_AF-A0A7C9HA51-F1
#
_entry.id   AF-A0A7C9HA51-F1
#
_cell.length_a   1.000
_cell.length_b   1.000
_cell.length_c   1.000
_cell.angle_alpha   90.00
_cell.angle_beta   90.00
_cell.angle_gamma   90.00
#
_symmetry.space_group_name_H-M   'P 1'
#
loop_
_entity.id
_entity.type
_entity.pdbx_description
1 polymer ?
#
loop_
_entity_poly.entity_id
_entity_poly.type
_entity_poly.pdbx_seq_one_letter_code
_entity_poly.pdbx_strand_id
1 'polypeptide(L)' 'MTSKPQPSEILKGQPSLMKSYENGHLSIQECERRARGAERLKEVYSSIPWHAQRAAKDPDYWNKFYDSRVNW' A
#
# COMPACT_ATOMS: atom_id res chain seq x y z
N MET A 1 11.60 24.91 11.42
CA MET A 1 11.49 24.21 10.12
C MET A 1 11.14 22.76 10.42
N THR A 2 9.90 22.33 10.20
CA THR A 2 9.54 20.91 10.34
C THR A 2 10.00 20.18 9.09
N SER A 3 11.03 19.34 9.24
CA SER A 3 11.47 18.43 8.17
C SER A 3 10.28 17.61 7.69
N LYS A 4 10.04 17.56 6.38
CA LYS A 4 8.99 16.67 5.84
C LYS A 4 9.39 15.23 6.21
N PRO A 5 8.49 14.43 6.81
CA PRO A 5 8.81 13.05 7.14
C PRO A 5 9.20 12.33 5.85
N GLN A 6 10.22 11.47 5.90
CA GLN A 6 10.65 10.71 4.74
C GLN A 6 9.82 9.42 4.60
N PRO A 7 9.45 9.01 3.37
CA PRO A 7 8.79 7.74 3.12
C PRO A 7 9.64 6.55 3.61
N SER A 8 8.99 5.59 4.27
CA SER A 8 9.60 4.30 4.64
C SER A 8 9.91 3.44 3.40
N GLU A 9 10.78 2.44 3.55
CA GLU A 9 11.07 1.48 2.47
C GLU A 9 9.81 0.71 2.03
N ILE A 10 8.89 0.43 2.97
CA ILE A 10 7.61 -0.21 2.69
C ILE A 10 6.80 0.70 1.76
N LEU A 11 6.71 1.99 2.07
CA LEU A 11 5.99 2.95 1.22
C LEU A 11 6.68 3.13 -0.15
N LYS A 12 8.01 3.19 -0.20
CA LYS A 12 8.76 3.29 -1.47
C LYS A 12 8.52 2.10 -2.39
N GLY A 13 8.25 0.91 -1.84
CA GLY A 13 7.87 -0.28 -2.58
C GLY A 13 6.45 -0.25 -3.16
N GLN A 14 5.67 0.82 -2.94
CA GLN A 14 4.27 0.96 -3.35
C GLN A 14 4.09 2.14 -4.32
N PRO A 15 4.24 1.94 -5.64
CA PRO A 15 4.23 3.02 -6.64
C PRO A 15 2.97 3.90 -6.60
N SER A 16 1.79 3.29 -6.44
CA SER A 16 0.53 4.05 -6.37
C SER A 16 0.47 4.98 -5.16
N LEU A 17 0.89 4.52 -3.98
CA LEU A 17 0.90 5.32 -2.74
C LEU A 17 1.96 6.43 -2.77
N MET A 18 3.13 6.15 -3.35
CA MET A 18 4.16 7.17 -3.58
C MET A 18 3.63 8.28 -4.50
N LYS A 19 2.96 7.91 -5.61
CA LYS A 19 2.34 8.88 -6.51
C LYS A 19 1.26 9.72 -5.80
N SER A 20 0.45 9.10 -4.93
CA SER A 20 -0.55 9.84 -4.13
C SER A 20 0.09 10.80 -3.13
N TYR A 21 1.23 10.45 -2.53
CA TYR A 21 1.98 11.33 -1.65
C TYR A 21 2.62 12.49 -2.41
N GLU A 22 3.30 12.22 -3.53
CA GLU A 22 3.97 13.23 -4.37
C GLU A 22 2.99 14.27 -4.94
N ASN A 23 1.79 13.82 -5.33
CA ASN A 23 0.71 14.71 -5.80
C ASN A 23 -0.01 15.45 -4.66
N GLY A 24 0.32 15.19 -3.40
CA GLY A 24 -0.33 15.81 -2.25
C GLY A 24 -1.77 15.35 -1.99
N HIS A 25 -2.22 14.25 -2.62
CA HIS A 25 -3.56 13.70 -2.42
C HIS A 25 -3.72 13.05 -1.05
N LEU A 26 -2.65 12.46 -0.53
CA LEU A 26 -2.61 11.81 0.78
C LEU A 26 -1.45 12.36 1.60
N SER A 27 -1.67 12.48 2.92
CA SER A 27 -0.57 12.75 3.84
C SER A 27 0.38 11.55 3.90
N ILE A 28 1.65 11.80 4.23
CA ILE A 28 2.61 10.70 4.41
C ILE A 28 2.14 9.69 5.46
N GLN A 29 1.52 10.15 6.55
CA GLN A 29 1.00 9.28 7.60
C GLN A 29 -0.09 8.32 7.07
N GLU A 30 -0.94 8.80 6.17
CA GLU A 30 -1.98 7.99 5.56
C GLU A 30 -1.41 6.99 4.54
N CYS A 31 -0.45 7.42 3.71
CA CYS A 31 0.28 6.51 2.82
C CYS A 31 0.99 5.39 3.61
N GLU A 32 1.67 5.73 4.70
CA GLU A 32 2.34 4.80 5.60
C GLU A 32 1.34 3.82 6.26
N ARG A 33 0.17 4.30 6.68
CA ARG A 33 -0.88 3.46 7.25
C ARG A 33 -1.39 2.44 6.23
N ARG A 34 -1.62 2.87 4.98
CA ARG A 34 -2.07 2.00 3.88
C ARG A 34 -0.99 0.98 3.50
N ALA A 35 0.26 1.40 3.38
CA ALA A 35 1.37 0.53 3.04
C ALA A 35 1.53 -0.62 4.06
N ARG A 36 1.51 -0.32 5.36
CA ARG A 36 1.49 -1.34 6.42
C ARG A 36 0.24 -2.23 6.38
N GLY A 37 -0.89 -1.65 6.00
CA GLY A 37 -2.14 -2.38 5.85
C GLY A 37 -2.11 -3.41 4.73
N ALA A 38 -1.55 -3.02 3.58
CA ALA A 38 -1.32 -3.87 2.43
C ALA A 38 -0.31 -5.00 2.74
N GLU A 39 0.76 -4.71 3.50
CA GLU A 39 1.69 -5.75 3.94
C GLU A 39 1.02 -6.81 4.81
N ARG A 40 0.17 -6.41 5.78
CA ARG A 40 -0.60 -7.39 6.57
C ARG A 40 -1.52 -8.25 5.71
N LEU A 41 -2.15 -7.67 4.67
CA LEU A 41 -2.96 -8.46 3.75
C LEU A 41 -2.10 -9.43 2.95
N LYS A 42 -0.91 -9.01 2.51
CA LYS A 42 0.04 -9.89 1.84
C LYS A 42 0.41 -11.07 2.75
N GLU A 43 0.82 -10.82 3.99
CA GLU A 43 1.19 -11.88 4.95
C GLU A 43 0.08 -12.91 5.15
N VAL A 44 -1.18 -12.48 5.25
CA VAL A 44 -2.33 -13.35 5.51
C VAL A 44 -2.77 -14.11 4.25
N TYR A 45 -2.81 -13.43 3.10
CA TYR A 45 -3.47 -13.94 1.89
C TYR A 45 -2.48 -14.43 0.83
N SER A 46 -1.16 -14.19 0.94
CA SER A 46 -0.19 -14.61 -0.09
C SER A 46 -0.05 -16.12 -0.24
N SER A 47 -0.44 -16.89 0.78
CA SER A 47 -0.48 -18.35 0.70
C SER A 47 -1.64 -18.87 -0.17
N ILE A 48 -2.66 -18.04 -0.44
CA ILE A 48 -3.80 -18.43 -1.26
C ILE A 48 -3.43 -18.23 -2.74
N PRO A 49 -3.46 -19.29 -3.59
CA PRO A 49 -2.99 -19.21 -4.97
C PRO A 49 -3.66 -18.11 -5.79
N TRP A 50 -4.95 -17.87 -5.57
CA TRP A 50 -5.70 -16.83 -6.26
C TRP A 50 -5.15 -15.42 -5.97
N HIS A 51 -4.84 -15.10 -4.71
CA HIS A 51 -4.26 -13.81 -4.34
C HIS A 51 -2.81 -13.70 -4.83
N ALA A 52 -2.01 -14.76 -4.68
CA ALA A 52 -0.62 -14.79 -5.13
C ALA A 52 -0.50 -14.52 -6.64
N GLN A 53 -1.33 -15.17 -7.46
CA GLN A 53 -1.34 -14.97 -8.91
C GLN A 53 -1.73 -13.55 -9.32
N ARG A 54 -2.63 -12.90 -8.58
CA ARG A 54 -3.01 -11.50 -8.84
C ARG A 54 -1.91 -10.54 -8.42
N ALA A 55 -1.31 -10.75 -7.26
CA ALA A 55 -0.17 -9.97 -6.78
C ALA A 55 1.04 -10.06 -7.72
N ALA A 56 1.26 -11.22 -8.37
CA ALA A 56 2.32 -11.37 -9.35
C ALA A 56 2.08 -10.57 -10.65
N LYS A 57 0.82 -10.26 -10.98
CA LYS A 57 0.44 -9.52 -12.19
C LYS A 57 0.32 -8.01 -11.95
N ASP A 58 0.02 -7.61 -10.72
CA ASP A 58 -0.26 -6.23 -10.34
C ASP A 58 0.54 -5.86 -9.08
N PRO A 59 1.63 -5.08 -9.23
CA PRO A 59 2.46 -4.64 -8.11
C PRO A 59 1.69 -3.89 -7.01
N ASP A 60 0.59 -3.22 -7.35
CA ASP A 60 -0.25 -2.47 -6.42
C ASP A 60 -1.43 -3.29 -5.88
N TYR A 61 -1.49 -4.59 -6.18
CA TYR A 61 -2.62 -5.46 -5.85
C TYR A 61 -3.01 -5.37 -4.37
N TRP A 62 -2.04 -5.46 -3.46
CA TRP A 62 -2.29 -5.46 -2.03
C TRP A 62 -2.84 -4.12 -1.52
N ASN A 63 -2.40 -3.00 -2.10
CA ASN A 63 -2.98 -1.69 -1.79
C ASN A 63 -4.41 -1.59 -2.31
N LYS A 64 -4.67 -2.04 -3.53
CA LYS A 64 -6.03 -2.06 -4.10
C LYS A 64 -6.95 -2.95 -3.28
N PHE A 65 -6.45 -4.10 -2.81
CA PHE A 65 -7.21 -5.01 -1.95
C PHE A 65 -7.46 -4.40 -0.55
N TYR A 66 -6.49 -3.64 -0.04
CA TYR A 66 -6.66 -2.87 1.20
C TYR A 66 -7.70 -1.76 1.06
N ASP A 67 -7.67 -1.01 -0.04
CA ASP A 67 -8.59 0.08 -0.32
C ASP A 67 -9.97 -0.42 -0.74
N SER A 68 -10.08 -1.63 -1.30
CA SER A 68 -11.33 -2.26 -1.70
C SER A 68 -12.15 -2.81 -0.53
N ARG A 69 -11.80 -2.47 0.71
CA ARG A 69 -12.65 -2.76 1.88
C ARG A 69 -14.04 -2.16 1.61
N VAL A 70 -14.93 -2.99 1.08
CA VAL A 70 -16.37 -2.87 1.29
C VAL A 70 -16.52 -2.63 2.78
N ASN A 71 -17.10 -1.51 3.18
CA ASN A 71 -17.52 -1.30 4.57
C ASN A 71 -18.27 -2.56 5.01
N TRP A 72 -17.64 -3.40 5.83
CA TRP A 72 -18.28 -4.50 6.54
C TRP A 72 -18.60 -3.99 7.94
#